data_AF-A0A9J5YH14-F1
#
_entry.id   AF-A0A9J5YH14-F1
#
_cell.length_a   1.000
_cell.length_b   1.000
_cell.length_c   1.000
_cell.angle_alpha   90.00
_cell.angle_beta   90.00
_cell.angle_gamma   90.00
#
_symmetry.space_group_name_H-M   'P 1'
#
loop_
_entity.id
_entity.type
_entity.pdbx_description
1 polymer ?
#
loop_
_entity_poly.entity_id
_entity_poly.type
_entity_poly.pdbx_seq_one_letter_code
_entity_poly.pdbx_strand_id
1 'polypeptide(L)'
;MLEEIRIKVMTRLARLNEFPNSWITNFSPMAMKVLEENIDKSMACNIAFKDCISWMLKGIPCAHALAAMLHKQYDPHDFIHPCYSKERYFMTYSISYNL
;
A
#
# COMPACT_ATOMS: atom_id res chain seq x y z
N MET A 1 -25.82 8.06 23.35
CA MET A 1 -25.82 7.26 22.09
C MET A 1 -25.21 8.00 20.88
N LEU A 2 -25.86 9.00 20.27
CA LEU A 2 -25.28 9.67 19.07
C LEU A 2 -23.97 10.41 19.37
N GLU A 3 -23.88 11.04 20.54
CA GLU A 3 -22.67 11.75 20.97
C GLU A 3 -21.48 10.80 21.21
N GLU A 4 -21.73 9.62 21.79
CA GLU A 4 -20.69 8.59 21.96
C GLU A 4 -20.19 8.05 20.62
N ILE A 5 -21.07 7.89 19.63
CA ILE A 5 -20.70 7.51 18.26
C ILE A 5 -19.84 8.62 17.65
N ARG A 6 -20.25 9.89 17.77
CA ARG A 6 -19.48 11.05 17.28
C ARG A 6 -18.07 11.06 17.87
N ILE A 7 -17.94 10.93 19.20
CA ILE A 7 -16.64 10.91 19.90
C ILE A 7 -15.77 9.76 19.38
N LYS A 8 -16.32 8.54 19.26
CA LYS A 8 -15.58 7.37 18.75
C LYS A 8 -15.12 7.57 17.30
N VAL A 9 -15.96 8.14 16.44
CA VAL A 9 -15.62 8.41 15.03
C VAL A 9 -14.52 9.47 14.94
N MET A 10 -14.66 10.60 15.65
CA MET A 10 -13.65 11.66 15.66
C MET A 10 -12.31 11.17 16.21
N THR A 11 -12.33 10.36 17.28
CA THR A 11 -11.12 9.76 17.85
C THR A 11 -10.44 8.83 16.85
N ARG A 12 -11.22 8.04 16.10
CA ARG A 12 -10.68 7.15 15.05
C ARG A 12 -10.09 7.96 13.90
N LEU A 13 -10.77 9.01 13.44
CA LEU A 13 -10.27 9.87 12.36
C LEU A 13 -8.98 10.59 12.75
N ALA A 14 -8.88 11.10 13.97
CA ALA A 14 -7.65 11.73 14.48
C ALA A 14 -6.46 10.75 14.43
N ARG A 15 -6.64 9.53 14.94
CA ARG A 15 -5.61 8.47 14.87
C ARG A 15 -5.24 8.11 13.43
N LEU A 16 -6.24 8.03 12.54
CA LEU A 16 -6.00 7.73 11.13
C LEU A 16 -5.20 8.86 10.47
N ASN A 17 -5.49 10.13 10.76
CA ASN A 17 -4.77 11.29 10.22
C ASN A 17 -3.31 11.39 10.73
N GLU A 18 -3.03 10.92 11.96
CA GLU A 18 -1.68 10.89 12.52
C GLU A 18 -0.85 9.71 12.03
N PHE A 19 -1.48 8.60 11.64
CA PHE A 19 -0.79 7.36 11.24
C PHE A 19 0.30 7.55 10.17
N PRO A 20 0.10 8.35 9.09
CA PRO A 20 1.13 8.63 8.10
C PRO A 20 2.41 9.24 8.65
N ASN A 21 2.39 9.90 9.81
CA ASN A 21 3.58 10.49 10.40
C ASN A 21 4.64 9.44 10.79
N SER A 22 4.22 8.17 10.96
CA SER A 22 5.13 7.06 11.20
C SER A 22 5.70 6.42 9.92
N TRP A 23 5.23 6.82 8.74
CA TRP A 23 5.65 6.19 7.49
C TRP A 23 7.04 6.68 7.08
N ILE A 24 7.93 5.71 6.82
CA ILE A 24 9.31 5.93 6.39
C ILE A 24 9.38 6.24 4.89
N THR A 25 8.47 5.65 4.10
CA THR A 25 8.42 5.82 2.63
C THR A 25 7.16 6.57 2.20
N ASN A 26 7.06 6.86 0.90
CA ASN A 26 5.87 7.46 0.30
C ASN A 26 4.70 6.48 0.17
N PHE A 27 4.88 5.20 0.49
CA PHE A 27 3.83 4.18 0.42
C PHE A 27 3.51 3.60 1.80
N SER A 28 2.29 3.08 1.95
CA SER A 28 1.81 2.47 3.19
C SER A 28 2.75 1.35 3.66
N PRO A 29 3.08 1.28 4.97
CA PRO A 29 3.86 0.18 5.54
C PRO A 29 3.27 -1.19 5.22
N MET A 30 1.95 -1.29 5.10
CA MET A 30 1.28 -2.54 4.73
C MET A 30 1.53 -2.92 3.27
N ALA A 31 1.56 -1.94 2.36
CA ALA A 31 1.89 -2.19 0.96
C ALA A 31 3.36 -2.58 0.80
N MET A 32 4.26 -1.89 1.52
CA MET A 32 5.70 -2.20 1.56
C MET A 32 5.95 -3.63 2.06
N LYS A 33 5.31 -4.03 3.16
CA LYS A 33 5.42 -5.40 3.68
C LYS A 33 5.00 -6.46 2.66
N VAL A 34 3.88 -6.23 1.95
CA VAL A 34 3.41 -7.17 0.91
C VAL A 34 4.40 -7.23 -0.26
N LEU A 35 4.98 -6.08 -0.64
CA LEU A 35 6.00 -6.03 -1.69
C LEU A 35 7.23 -6.85 -1.28
N GLU A 36 7.77 -6.62 -0.09
CA GLU A 36 8.93 -7.34 0.45
C GLU A 36 8.68 -8.86 0.49
N GLU A 37 7.53 -9.29 1.03
CA GLU A 37 7.15 -10.71 1.05
C GLU A 37 7.05 -11.31 -0.36
N ASN A 38 6.63 -10.54 -1.36
CA ASN A 38 6.56 -11.00 -2.74
C ASN A 38 7.93 -11.01 -3.41
N ILE A 39 8.85 -10.10 -3.04
CA ILE A 39 10.25 -10.11 -3.48
C ILE A 39 10.91 -11.40 -3.00
N ASP A 40 10.73 -11.76 -1.73
CA ASP A 40 11.31 -12.99 -1.18
C ASP A 40 10.82 -14.23 -1.93
N LYS A 41 9.51 -14.30 -2.19
CA LYS A 41 8.89 -15.40 -2.95
C LYS A 41 9.36 -15.44 -4.40
N SER A 42 9.67 -14.29 -5.00
CA SER A 42 10.06 -14.19 -6.40
C SER A 42 11.34 -14.95 -6.73
N MET A 43 12.24 -15.12 -5.75
CA MET A 43 13.49 -15.86 -5.90
C MET A 43 13.28 -17.35 -6.26
N ALA A 44 12.12 -17.90 -5.92
CA ALA A 44 11.75 -19.28 -6.22
C ALA A 44 10.76 -19.41 -7.39
N CYS A 45 10.37 -18.29 -8.03
CA CYS A 45 9.35 -18.27 -9.06
C CYS A 45 9.91 -18.53 -10.47
N ASN A 46 9.14 -19.25 -11.27
CA ASN A 46 9.40 -19.35 -12.72
C ASN A 46 8.82 -18.13 -13.45
N ILE A 47 9.69 -17.38 -14.12
CA ILE A 47 9.34 -16.17 -14.90
C ILE A 47 8.39 -16.48 -16.07
N ALA A 48 8.32 -17.74 -16.54
CA ALA A 48 7.45 -18.14 -17.64
C ALA A 48 5.95 -18.13 -17.29
N PHE A 49 5.57 -17.97 -16.02
CA PHE A 49 4.17 -17.90 -15.61
C PHE A 49 3.58 -16.51 -15.90
N LYS A 50 2.93 -16.37 -17.05
CA LYS A 50 2.45 -15.09 -17.60
C LYS A 50 1.02 -14.71 -17.18
N ASP A 51 0.24 -15.65 -16.65
CA ASP A 51 -1.20 -15.46 -16.42
C ASP A 51 -1.55 -14.99 -15.00
N CYS A 52 -0.59 -14.43 -14.26
CA CYS A 52 -0.84 -13.96 -12.90
C CYS A 52 -1.48 -12.56 -12.90
N ILE A 53 -2.81 -12.50 -12.71
CA ILE A 53 -3.55 -11.23 -12.61
C ILE A 53 -3.50 -10.57 -11.22
N SER A 54 -2.78 -11.16 -10.26
CA SER A 54 -2.78 -10.68 -8.88
C SER A 54 -2.28 -9.23 -8.75
N TRP A 55 -1.33 -8.81 -9.59
CA TRP A 55 -0.88 -7.42 -9.57
C TRP A 55 -1.97 -6.46 -10.04
N MET A 56 -2.67 -6.78 -11.13
CA MET A 56 -3.78 -5.97 -11.63
C MET A 56 -4.92 -5.83 -10.62
N LEU A 57 -5.21 -6.89 -9.85
CA LEU A 57 -6.26 -6.86 -8.83
C LEU A 57 -5.87 -6.13 -7.55
N LYS A 58 -4.60 -6.25 -7.14
CA LYS A 58 -4.13 -5.74 -5.83
C LYS A 58 -3.36 -4.43 -5.93
N GLY A 59 -2.92 -4.01 -7.10
CA GLY A 59 -2.06 -2.85 -7.29
C GLY A 59 -0.63 -3.02 -6.73
N ILE A 60 -0.25 -4.20 -6.24
CA ILE A 60 1.11 -4.52 -5.76
C ILE A 60 1.65 -5.68 -6.60
N PRO A 61 2.87 -5.56 -7.17
CA PRO A 61 3.47 -6.64 -7.95
C PRO A 61 3.47 -7.98 -7.21
N CYS A 62 3.05 -9.03 -7.90
CA CYS A 62 3.12 -10.40 -7.37
C CYS A 62 4.53 -10.98 -7.55
N ALA A 63 4.83 -12.09 -6.89
CA ALA A 63 6.13 -12.75 -6.99
C ALA A 63 6.56 -13.08 -8.44
N HIS A 64 5.62 -13.47 -9.31
CA HIS A 64 5.92 -13.73 -10.74
C HIS A 64 6.29 -12.45 -11.50
N ALA A 65 5.55 -11.36 -11.27
CA ALA A 65 5.85 -10.06 -11.88
C ALA A 65 7.20 -9.53 -11.38
N LEU A 66 7.49 -9.67 -10.09
CA LEU A 66 8.76 -9.29 -9.50
C LEU A 66 9.94 -10.09 -10.06
N ALA A 67 9.79 -11.39 -10.25
CA ALA A 67 10.82 -12.21 -10.86
C ALA A 67 11.17 -11.70 -12.28
N ALA A 68 10.15 -11.31 -13.06
CA ALA A 68 10.35 -10.69 -14.37
C ALA A 68 10.98 -9.29 -14.29
N MET A 69 10.51 -8.44 -13.38
CA MET A 69 11.00 -7.08 -13.16
C MET A 69 12.48 -7.06 -12.74
N LEU A 70 12.84 -7.87 -11.74
CA LEU A 70 14.20 -7.98 -11.21
C LEU A 70 15.15 -8.54 -12.27
N HIS A 71 14.72 -9.52 -13.06
CA HIS A 71 15.50 -10.02 -14.19
C HIS A 71 15.76 -8.92 -15.24
N LYS A 72 14.85 -7.97 -15.38
CA LYS A 72 15.00 -6.78 -16.25
C LYS A 72 15.61 -5.57 -15.55
N GLN A 73 16.03 -5.72 -14.29
CA GLN A 73 16.64 -4.66 -13.47
C GLN A 73 15.75 -3.42 -13.27
N TYR A 74 14.43 -3.62 -13.26
CA TYR A 74 13.50 -2.58 -12.83
C TYR A 74 13.44 -2.50 -11.31
N ASP A 75 13.23 -1.30 -10.76
CA ASP A 75 12.92 -1.12 -9.35
C ASP A 75 11.44 -1.49 -9.09
N PRO A 76 11.16 -2.53 -8.27
CA PRO A 76 9.79 -2.90 -7.93
C PRO A 76 8.94 -1.80 -7.29
N HIS A 77 9.57 -0.83 -6.61
CA HIS A 77 8.84 0.22 -5.89
C HIS A 77 8.10 1.16 -6.84
N ASP A 78 8.58 1.32 -8.08
CA ASP A 78 7.95 2.14 -9.12
C ASP A 78 6.60 1.59 -9.59
N PHE A 79 6.30 0.33 -9.25
CA PHE A 79 5.13 -0.40 -9.73
C PHE A 79 4.05 -0.62 -8.66
N ILE A 80 4.23 -0.03 -7.47
CA ILE A 80 3.19 0.02 -6.44
C ILE A 80 2.12 1.04 -6.87
N HIS A 81 0.86 0.63 -6.86
CA HIS A 81 -0.23 1.49 -7.28
C HIS A 81 -0.35 2.73 -6.36
N PRO A 82 -0.54 3.94 -6.91
CA PRO A 82 -0.61 5.18 -6.13
C PRO A 82 -1.72 5.24 -5.06
N CYS A 83 -2.70 4.32 -5.08
CA CYS A 83 -3.71 4.23 -4.02
C CYS A 83 -3.11 3.94 -2.64
N TYR A 84 -1.90 3.37 -2.58
CA TYR A 84 -1.16 3.12 -1.35
C TYR A 84 -0.26 4.28 -0.94
N SER A 85 -0.24 5.37 -1.71
CA SER A 85 0.62 6.52 -1.42
C SER A 85 0.17 7.28 -0.18
N LYS A 86 1.15 7.92 0.47
CA LYS A 86 0.95 8.81 1.62
C LYS A 86 0.03 9.97 1.27
N GLU A 87 0.21 10.52 0.07
CA GLU A 87 -0.65 11.56 -0.50
C GLU A 87 -2.11 11.09 -0.57
N ARG A 88 -2.39 9.94 -1.21
CA ARG A 88 -3.76 9.44 -1.34
C ARG A 88 -4.39 9.09 0.01
N TYR A 89 -3.57 8.63 0.94
CA TYR A 89 -4.00 8.40 2.31
C TYR A 89 -4.44 9.72 2.98
N PHE A 90 -3.63 10.78 2.91
CA PHE A 90 -4.01 12.10 3.43
C PHE A 90 -5.28 12.63 2.75
N MET A 91 -5.41 12.53 1.42
CA MET A 91 -6.66 12.93 0.74
C MET A 91 -7.91 12.22 1.29
N THR A 92 -7.76 11.01 1.83
CA THR A 92 -8.87 10.21 2.37
C THR A 92 -9.17 10.54 3.83
N TYR A 93 -8.13 10.75 4.66
CA TYR A 93 -8.25 10.84 6.11
C TYR A 93 -7.88 12.20 6.71
N SER A 94 -7.41 13.15 5.90
CA SER A 94 -7.20 14.52 6.35
C SER A 94 -8.53 15.13 6.76
N ILE A 95 -8.60 15.54 8.02
CA ILE A 95 -9.76 16.19 8.59
C ILE A 95 -9.76 17.64 8.09
N SER A 96 -10.76 18.01 7.30
CA SER A 96 -11.09 19.42 7.07
C SER A 96 -11.75 19.93 8.35
N TYR A 97 -11.05 20.74 9.15
CA TYR A 97 -11.64 21.44 10.29
C TYR A 97 -12.65 22.48 9.78
N ASN A 98 -13.91 22.07 9.66
CA ASN A 98 -15.06 22.97 9.56
C ASN A 98 -16.11 22.48 10.57
N LEU A 99 -15.83 22.68 11.85
CA LEU A 99 -16.80 22.68 12.94
C LEU A 99 -16.44 23.83 13.90
#